data_AF-A9YKF9-F1
#
_entry.id   AF-A9YKF9-F1
#
_cell.length_a   1.000
_cell.length_b   1.000
_cell.length_c   1.000
_cell.angle_alpha   90.00
_cell.angle_beta   90.00
_cell.angle_gamma   90.00
#
_symmetry.space_group_name_H-M   'P 1'
#
loop_
_entity.id
_entity.type
_entity.pdbx_description
1 polymer ?
#
loop_
_entity_poly.entity_id
_entity_poly.type
_entity_poly.pdbx_seq_one_letter_code
_entity_poly.pdbx_strand_id
1 'polypeptide(L)'
;CDYKLNNEQGTITSPGYPNLTRSDRICTYTISTATNTVISLKRIDFQLTNGESDDDDNDECLTTNLRINDGLNRKILGPYCGKNQPEENFVSETNYLQLHLSTDVDSMGRGFKFEYRALATGNDKCGGVHTRSGDHIRLPVHDDAYAGEATCYWVIMAPANKAIRLHWNSFSLENAVDCIYDYLEIYDSLGAQVNDERSKPLAKYCGNSVPEDLLSHS
;
A
#
# COMPACT_ATOMS: atom_id res chain seq x y z
N CYS A 1 6.75 -17.85 -1.15
CA CYS A 1 7.77 -17.15 -1.95
C CYS A 1 7.60 -15.65 -1.77
N ASP A 2 8.66 -14.85 -1.92
CA ASP A 2 8.63 -13.40 -1.64
C ASP A 2 9.48 -12.68 -2.70
N TYR A 3 8.87 -11.75 -3.43
CA TYR A 3 9.50 -10.95 -4.47
C TYR A 3 9.38 -9.47 -4.13
N LYS A 4 10.51 -8.75 -4.14
CA LYS A 4 10.56 -7.31 -3.87
C LYS A 4 10.99 -6.56 -5.12
N LEU A 5 10.17 -5.60 -5.55
CA LEU A 5 10.30 -4.86 -6.79
C LEU A 5 10.37 -3.36 -6.47
N ASN A 6 11.57 -2.79 -6.59
CA ASN A 6 11.84 -1.38 -6.25
C ASN A 6 12.09 -0.49 -7.48
N ASN A 7 11.91 -1.05 -8.68
CA ASN A 7 12.07 -0.32 -9.95
C ASN A 7 10.79 0.47 -10.24
N GLU A 8 10.91 1.59 -10.95
CA GLU A 8 9.76 2.43 -11.35
C GLU A 8 8.84 1.74 -12.36
N GLN A 9 9.30 0.72 -13.07
CA GLN A 9 8.47 -0.09 -13.96
C GLN A 9 9.00 -1.52 -14.03
N GLY A 10 8.13 -2.44 -14.44
CA GLY A 10 8.53 -3.82 -14.65
C GLY A 10 7.37 -4.73 -15.01
N THR A 11 7.68 -6.02 -15.03
CA THR A 11 6.71 -7.08 -15.30
C THR A 11 6.78 -8.10 -14.17
N ILE A 12 5.64 -8.55 -13.70
CA ILE A 12 5.52 -9.63 -12.71
C ILE A 12 4.72 -10.78 -13.31
N THR A 13 5.14 -11.99 -12.97
CA THR A 13 4.47 -13.22 -13.40
C THR A 13 4.33 -14.19 -12.24
N SER A 14 3.26 -14.96 -12.22
CA SER A 14 3.10 -16.06 -11.27
C SER A 14 4.19 -17.13 -11.45
N PRO A 15 4.53 -17.92 -10.41
CA PRO A 15 5.55 -18.96 -10.53
C PRO A 15 5.14 -20.02 -11.57
N GLY A 16 6.01 -20.26 -12.56
CA GLY A 16 5.78 -21.21 -13.64
C GLY A 16 5.08 -20.64 -14.87
N TYR A 17 4.61 -19.38 -14.86
CA TYR A 17 3.97 -18.75 -16.02
C TYR A 17 4.75 -19.02 -17.33
N PRO A 18 4.10 -19.48 -18.43
CA PRO A 18 2.66 -19.55 -18.63
C PRO A 18 2.02 -20.89 -18.22
N ASN A 19 2.67 -21.70 -17.39
CA ASN A 19 2.10 -22.94 -16.84
C ASN A 19 2.19 -22.89 -15.31
N LEU A 20 1.09 -22.52 -14.65
CA LEU A 20 1.07 -22.31 -13.20
C LEU A 20 1.65 -23.51 -12.45
N THR A 21 2.55 -23.25 -11.50
CA THR A 21 3.19 -24.31 -10.72
C THR A 21 2.17 -24.93 -9.77
N ARG A 22 1.92 -26.25 -9.90
CA ARG A 22 1.01 -27.00 -9.04
C ARG A 22 1.65 -27.31 -7.69
N SER A 23 1.29 -26.57 -6.67
CA SER A 23 1.75 -26.78 -5.30
C SER A 23 1.08 -25.81 -4.36
N ASP A 24 0.86 -26.24 -3.12
CA ASP A 24 0.46 -25.35 -2.05
C ASP A 24 1.58 -24.33 -1.75
N ARG A 25 1.31 -23.05 -2.03
CA ARG A 25 2.23 -21.95 -1.72
C ARG A 25 1.50 -20.61 -1.65
N ILE A 26 2.03 -19.76 -0.77
CA ILE A 26 1.72 -18.33 -0.75
C ILE A 26 2.90 -17.58 -1.35
N CYS A 27 2.61 -16.68 -2.29
CA CYS A 27 3.59 -15.89 -3.00
C CYS A 27 3.23 -14.42 -2.92
N THR A 28 4.11 -13.63 -2.31
CA THR A 28 3.94 -12.18 -2.14
C THR A 28 4.83 -11.43 -3.11
N TYR A 29 4.26 -10.51 -3.87
CA TYR A 29 4.97 -9.55 -4.73
C TYR A 29 4.79 -8.18 -4.12
N THR A 30 5.87 -7.58 -3.61
CA THR A 30 5.87 -6.24 -3.05
C THR A 30 6.45 -5.27 -4.07
N ILE A 31 5.64 -4.37 -4.59
CA ILE A 31 6.05 -3.28 -5.47
C ILE A 31 6.11 -2.00 -4.63
N SER A 32 7.30 -1.41 -4.53
CA SER A 32 7.52 -0.13 -3.86
C SER A 32 8.20 0.83 -4.83
N THR A 33 7.55 1.97 -5.07
CA THR A 33 8.04 3.02 -5.99
C THR A 33 8.43 4.27 -5.19
N ALA A 34 8.98 5.28 -5.86
CA ALA A 34 9.37 6.52 -5.22
C ALA A 34 8.20 7.19 -4.47
N THR A 35 8.53 8.09 -3.55
CA THR A 35 7.53 8.94 -2.88
C THR A 35 6.88 9.87 -3.91
N ASN A 36 5.64 10.30 -3.66
CA ASN A 36 4.85 11.13 -4.59
C ASN A 36 4.59 10.46 -5.94
N THR A 37 4.50 9.12 -5.96
CA THR A 37 4.02 8.35 -7.10
C THR A 37 2.89 7.42 -6.69
N VAL A 38 2.11 6.97 -7.67
CA VAL A 38 1.19 5.82 -7.55
C VAL A 38 1.60 4.76 -8.57
N ILE A 39 1.11 3.54 -8.40
CA ILE A 39 1.44 2.40 -9.24
C ILE A 39 0.27 2.13 -10.17
N SER A 40 0.50 2.26 -11.47
CA SER A 40 -0.38 1.73 -12.51
C SER A 40 -0.03 0.27 -12.76
N LEU A 41 -1.01 -0.62 -12.64
CA LEU A 41 -0.92 -2.04 -12.90
C LEU A 41 -1.79 -2.37 -14.12
N LYS A 42 -1.18 -2.96 -15.15
CA LYS A 42 -1.85 -3.41 -16.37
C LYS A 42 -1.85 -4.94 -16.43
N ARG A 43 -3.02 -5.54 -16.53
CA ARG A 43 -3.21 -6.98 -16.70
C ARG A 43 -2.92 -7.37 -18.14
N ILE A 44 -1.87 -8.17 -18.34
CA ILE A 44 -1.48 -8.67 -19.66
C ILE A 44 -2.09 -10.05 -19.91
N ASP A 45 -2.03 -10.92 -18.90
CA ASP A 45 -2.64 -12.25 -18.94
C ASP A 45 -3.07 -12.65 -17.53
N PHE A 46 -4.20 -13.34 -17.43
CA PHE A 46 -4.71 -13.84 -16.17
C PHE A 46 -5.60 -15.06 -16.41
N GLN A 47 -5.18 -16.21 -15.90
CA GLN A 47 -5.95 -17.44 -15.88
C GLN A 47 -5.52 -18.29 -14.69
N LEU A 48 -6.27 -18.20 -13.61
CA LEU A 48 -6.20 -19.11 -12.46
C LEU A 48 -7.37 -20.11 -12.52
N THR A 49 -7.32 -21.18 -11.71
CA THR A 49 -8.46 -22.10 -11.53
C THR A 49 -9.70 -21.32 -11.09
N ASN A 50 -10.88 -21.77 -11.49
CA ASN A 50 -12.13 -21.31 -10.86
C ASN A 50 -12.22 -21.92 -9.45
N GLY A 51 -12.94 -21.30 -8.53
CA GLY A 51 -13.26 -21.99 -7.27
C GLY A 51 -14.06 -23.26 -7.57
N GLU A 52 -13.90 -24.27 -6.73
CA GLU A 52 -14.66 -25.52 -6.81
C GLU A 52 -16.10 -25.27 -6.33
N SER A 53 -16.95 -24.71 -7.18
CA SER A 53 -18.40 -24.78 -6.99
C SER A 53 -19.14 -24.81 -8.32
N ASP A 54 -19.89 -25.89 -8.52
CA ASP A 54 -20.86 -26.08 -9.60
C ASP A 54 -22.21 -25.35 -9.32
N ASP A 55 -22.29 -24.61 -8.21
CA ASP A 55 -23.47 -23.84 -7.80
C ASP A 55 -23.28 -22.34 -8.10
N ASP A 56 -24.23 -21.78 -8.84
CA ASP A 56 -24.17 -20.53 -9.62
C ASP A 56 -24.09 -19.21 -8.83
N ASP A 57 -23.89 -19.18 -7.51
CA ASP A 57 -24.04 -17.91 -6.76
C ASP A 57 -22.98 -17.59 -5.68
N ASN A 58 -21.96 -18.44 -5.43
CA ASN A 58 -20.97 -18.12 -4.39
C ASN A 58 -19.55 -18.64 -4.67
N ASP A 59 -19.02 -18.35 -5.87
CA ASP A 59 -17.64 -18.66 -6.26
C ASP A 59 -16.66 -17.70 -5.54
N GLU A 60 -16.34 -18.00 -4.28
CA GLU A 60 -15.52 -17.15 -3.39
C GLU A 60 -14.00 -17.23 -3.67
N CYS A 61 -13.57 -17.78 -4.81
CA CYS A 61 -12.15 -17.95 -5.15
C CYS A 61 -11.34 -18.54 -3.96
N LEU A 62 -11.85 -19.58 -3.31
CA LEU A 62 -11.39 -19.98 -1.97
C LEU A 62 -9.98 -20.59 -1.94
N THR A 63 -9.64 -21.39 -2.94
CA THR A 63 -8.40 -22.17 -2.94
C THR A 63 -7.27 -21.44 -3.68
N THR A 64 -7.41 -21.30 -5.00
CA THR A 64 -6.47 -20.59 -5.85
C THR A 64 -6.95 -19.16 -6.07
N ASN A 65 -6.27 -18.18 -5.49
CA ASN A 65 -6.64 -16.78 -5.65
C ASN A 65 -5.47 -15.81 -5.63
N LEU A 66 -5.72 -14.64 -6.22
CA LEU A 66 -4.90 -13.47 -6.12
C LEU A 66 -5.65 -12.39 -5.32
N ARG A 67 -5.02 -11.86 -4.28
CA ARG A 67 -5.47 -10.63 -3.60
C ARG A 67 -4.49 -9.51 -3.90
N ILE A 68 -5.01 -8.31 -4.13
CA ILE A 68 -4.19 -7.10 -4.31
C ILE A 68 -4.44 -6.19 -3.12
N ASN A 69 -3.37 -5.82 -2.44
CA ASN A 69 -3.36 -4.97 -1.27
C ASN A 69 -2.66 -3.65 -1.60
N ASP A 70 -3.43 -2.57 -1.65
CA ASP A 70 -2.96 -1.22 -1.92
C ASP A 70 -2.84 -0.43 -0.61
N GLY A 71 -1.60 -0.01 -0.30
CA GLY A 71 -1.33 0.81 0.87
C GLY A 71 -1.47 0.06 2.20
N LEU A 72 -0.84 -1.12 2.35
CA LEU A 72 -0.67 -1.82 3.63
C LEU A 72 -1.99 -2.14 4.38
N ASN A 73 -2.93 -2.76 3.68
CA ASN A 73 -4.29 -3.14 4.10
C ASN A 73 -5.32 -2.01 4.11
N ARG A 74 -4.96 -0.82 3.64
CA ARG A 74 -5.93 0.27 3.47
C ARG A 74 -7.01 -0.08 2.45
N LYS A 75 -6.65 -0.79 1.37
CA LYS A 75 -7.60 -1.27 0.36
C LYS A 75 -7.19 -2.65 -0.14
N ILE A 76 -8.06 -3.63 0.11
CA ILE A 76 -7.88 -5.01 -0.35
C ILE A 76 -8.86 -5.26 -1.49
N LEU A 77 -8.34 -5.76 -2.61
CA LEU A 77 -9.09 -6.09 -3.83
C LEU A 77 -9.03 -7.60 -4.09
N GLY A 78 -10.10 -8.12 -4.69
CA GLY A 78 -10.32 -9.55 -4.87
C GLY A 78 -11.09 -10.17 -3.70
N PRO A 79 -11.01 -11.50 -3.51
CA PRO A 79 -10.10 -12.43 -4.18
C PRO A 79 -10.40 -12.61 -5.67
N TYR A 80 -9.36 -12.71 -6.48
CA TYR A 80 -9.45 -12.91 -7.92
C TYR A 80 -9.07 -14.34 -8.31
N CYS A 81 -9.82 -14.93 -9.24
CA CYS A 81 -9.63 -16.27 -9.80
C CYS A 81 -10.19 -16.33 -11.23
N GLY A 82 -10.28 -17.52 -11.85
CA GLY A 82 -10.59 -17.63 -13.28
C GLY A 82 -11.85 -16.89 -13.74
N LYS A 83 -12.95 -16.92 -12.97
CA LYS A 83 -14.20 -16.18 -13.25
C LYS A 83 -14.16 -14.73 -12.76
N ASN A 84 -13.59 -14.47 -11.58
CA ASN A 84 -13.46 -13.12 -11.02
C ASN A 84 -12.07 -12.54 -11.30
N GLN A 85 -11.91 -11.85 -12.43
CA GLN A 85 -10.60 -11.33 -12.85
C GLN A 85 -10.38 -9.88 -12.39
N PRO A 86 -9.12 -9.47 -12.14
CA PRO A 86 -8.81 -8.06 -11.91
C PRO A 86 -9.14 -7.20 -13.13
N GLU A 87 -9.41 -5.92 -12.89
CA GLU A 87 -9.55 -4.92 -13.96
C GLU A 87 -8.32 -4.94 -14.89
N GLU A 88 -8.53 -4.63 -16.17
CA GLU A 88 -7.43 -4.60 -17.14
C GLU A 88 -6.38 -3.54 -16.78
N ASN A 89 -6.84 -2.39 -16.25
CA ASN A 89 -5.97 -1.32 -15.79
C ASN A 89 -6.44 -0.90 -14.41
N PHE A 90 -5.52 -0.95 -13.45
CA PHE A 90 -5.73 -0.50 -12.08
C PHE A 90 -4.69 0.58 -11.75
N VAL A 91 -5.09 1.60 -11.00
CA VAL A 91 -4.16 2.61 -10.47
C VAL A 91 -4.32 2.62 -8.96
N SER A 92 -3.21 2.41 -8.26
CA SER A 92 -3.19 2.41 -6.81
C SER A 92 -3.37 3.80 -6.22
N GLU A 93 -3.71 3.85 -4.94
CA GLU A 93 -3.82 5.06 -4.13
C GLU A 93 -2.47 5.44 -3.51
N THR A 94 -1.53 4.48 -3.40
CA THR A 94 -0.20 4.70 -2.80
C THR A 94 0.93 4.22 -3.70
N ASN A 95 2.17 4.57 -3.35
CA ASN A 95 3.40 4.08 -3.99
C ASN A 95 3.80 2.65 -3.56
N TYR A 96 2.92 1.92 -2.85
CA TYR A 96 3.20 0.61 -2.28
C TYR A 96 2.03 -0.37 -2.53
N LEU A 97 2.30 -1.42 -3.30
CA LEU A 97 1.31 -2.41 -3.72
C LEU A 97 1.81 -3.81 -3.42
N GLN A 98 0.99 -4.65 -2.79
CA GLN A 98 1.29 -6.06 -2.55
C GLN A 98 0.30 -6.95 -3.28
N LEU A 99 0.80 -7.94 -4.00
CA LEU A 99 -0.02 -8.98 -4.59
C LEU A 99 0.26 -10.29 -3.85
N HIS A 100 -0.79 -10.92 -3.34
CA HIS A 100 -0.73 -12.20 -2.64
C HIS A 100 -1.40 -13.26 -3.50
N LEU A 101 -0.59 -14.14 -4.08
CA LEU A 101 -1.06 -15.33 -4.78
C LEU A 101 -1.05 -16.51 -3.82
N SER A 102 -2.21 -17.10 -3.59
CA SER A 102 -2.37 -18.40 -2.94
C SER A 102 -2.68 -19.44 -4.01
N THR A 103 -1.92 -20.53 -4.03
CA THR A 103 -2.16 -21.70 -4.89
C THR A 103 -2.19 -22.95 -4.02
N ASP A 104 -2.80 -24.01 -4.53
CA ASP A 104 -2.87 -25.36 -3.96
C ASP A 104 -2.24 -26.40 -4.91
N VAL A 105 -2.39 -27.69 -4.57
CA VAL A 105 -1.86 -28.80 -5.38
C VAL A 105 -2.63 -29.04 -6.68
N ASP A 106 -3.88 -28.58 -6.73
CA ASP A 106 -4.80 -28.75 -7.87
C ASP A 106 -4.90 -27.50 -8.75
N SER A 107 -4.10 -26.46 -8.45
CA SER A 107 -4.03 -25.22 -9.19
C SER A 107 -3.70 -25.45 -10.66
N MET A 108 -4.48 -24.82 -11.55
CA MET A 108 -4.37 -24.95 -13.00
C MET A 108 -4.50 -23.57 -13.68
N GLY A 109 -4.20 -23.55 -14.98
CA GLY A 109 -4.25 -22.35 -15.81
C GLY A 109 -2.86 -21.79 -16.10
N ARG A 110 -2.84 -20.71 -16.89
CA ARG A 110 -1.57 -20.07 -17.28
C ARG A 110 -0.88 -19.33 -16.15
N GLY A 111 -1.64 -18.94 -15.12
CA GLY A 111 -1.19 -18.03 -14.09
C GLY A 111 -1.48 -16.58 -14.45
N PHE A 112 -0.66 -15.64 -13.99
CA PHE A 112 -0.81 -14.22 -14.34
C PHE A 112 0.47 -13.61 -14.91
N LYS A 113 0.27 -12.54 -15.68
CA LYS A 113 1.29 -11.58 -16.08
C LYS A 113 0.73 -10.17 -15.95
N PHE A 114 1.40 -9.32 -15.17
CA PHE A 114 1.10 -7.89 -15.10
C PHE A 114 2.32 -7.07 -15.49
N GLU A 115 2.08 -5.94 -16.11
CA GLU A 115 3.05 -4.86 -16.24
C GLU A 115 2.70 -3.76 -15.25
N TYR A 116 3.70 -3.17 -14.60
CA TYR A 116 3.49 -2.07 -13.69
C TYR A 116 4.41 -0.90 -14.02
N ARG A 117 3.96 0.31 -13.68
CA ARG A 117 4.76 1.53 -13.78
C ARG A 117 4.34 2.57 -12.74
N ALA A 118 5.30 3.36 -12.26
CA ALA A 118 5.09 4.50 -11.40
C ALA A 118 4.51 5.66 -12.21
N LEU A 119 3.53 6.34 -11.64
CA LEU A 119 2.95 7.58 -12.14
C LEU A 119 3.17 8.67 -11.11
N ALA A 120 3.78 9.79 -11.52
CA ALA A 120 3.91 10.95 -10.64
C ALA A 120 2.53 11.51 -10.29
N THR A 121 2.30 11.78 -9.00
CA THR A 121 1.04 12.38 -8.52
C THR A 121 1.04 13.91 -8.54
N GLY A 122 2.15 14.52 -8.93
CA GLY A 122 2.38 15.96 -8.79
C GLY A 122 2.67 16.35 -7.33
N ASN A 123 2.81 17.66 -7.09
CA ASN A 123 3.13 18.22 -5.78
C ASN A 123 1.90 18.46 -4.90
N ASP A 124 0.69 18.25 -5.44
CA ASP A 124 -0.58 18.60 -4.78
C ASP A 124 -1.16 17.44 -3.97
N LYS A 125 -0.64 16.23 -4.17
CA LYS A 125 -1.03 15.05 -3.39
C LYS A 125 -0.02 14.79 -2.29
N CYS A 126 -0.52 14.26 -1.18
CA CYS A 126 0.25 13.89 0.00
C CYS A 126 0.04 12.43 0.36
N GLY A 127 0.88 11.93 1.26
CA GLY A 127 0.81 10.57 1.77
C GLY A 127 1.66 9.58 0.99
N GLY A 128 1.51 8.31 1.34
CA GLY A 128 2.27 7.20 0.78
C GLY A 128 3.13 6.50 1.83
N VAL A 129 3.94 5.57 1.34
CA VAL A 129 4.76 4.69 2.14
C VAL A 129 6.24 5.01 1.92
N HIS A 130 6.92 5.38 3.00
CA HIS A 130 8.32 5.73 3.07
C HIS A 130 9.11 4.57 3.64
N THR A 131 10.00 4.00 2.84
CA THR A 131 10.82 2.83 3.21
C THR A 131 12.31 3.11 3.22
N ARG A 132 12.72 4.31 2.76
CA ARG A 132 14.12 4.73 2.66
C ARG A 132 14.48 5.68 3.79
N SER A 133 15.69 5.53 4.29
CA SER A 133 16.26 6.48 5.26
C SER A 133 16.56 7.81 4.57
N GLY A 134 16.28 8.92 5.27
CA GLY A 134 16.52 10.27 4.76
C GLY A 134 15.43 10.81 3.83
N ASP A 135 14.30 10.11 3.67
CA ASP A 135 13.15 10.66 2.97
C ASP A 135 12.60 11.90 3.71
N HIS A 136 12.28 12.95 2.96
CA HIS A 136 11.66 14.16 3.49
C HIS A 136 10.15 14.13 3.29
N ILE A 137 9.41 14.26 4.39
CA ILE A 137 7.95 14.33 4.38
C ILE A 137 7.54 15.77 4.59
N ARG A 138 6.64 16.26 3.74
CA ARG A 138 6.03 17.59 3.87
C ARG A 138 4.60 17.58 3.37
N LEU A 139 3.79 18.48 3.92
CA LEU A 139 2.51 18.81 3.32
C LEU A 139 2.72 19.49 1.95
N PRO A 140 1.84 19.23 0.97
CA PRO A 140 1.67 20.07 -0.21
C PRO A 140 1.43 21.51 0.23
N VAL A 141 2.23 22.43 -0.30
CA VAL A 141 2.09 23.86 -0.06
C VAL A 141 2.09 24.57 -1.42
N HIS A 142 1.16 25.51 -1.57
CA HIS A 142 1.04 26.41 -2.71
C HIS A 142 0.99 27.84 -2.15
N ASP A 143 1.83 28.73 -2.66
CA ASP A 143 1.93 30.13 -2.21
C ASP A 143 2.06 30.27 -0.67
N ASP A 144 2.94 29.47 -0.07
CA ASP A 144 3.23 29.41 1.38
C ASP A 144 2.08 28.95 2.29
N ALA A 145 0.98 28.43 1.71
CA ALA A 145 -0.13 27.83 2.46
C ALA A 145 -0.33 26.36 2.08
N TYR A 146 -0.70 25.52 3.05
CA TYR A 146 -1.16 24.15 2.76
C TYR A 146 -2.60 24.17 2.23
N ALA A 147 -2.96 23.16 1.43
CA ALA A 147 -4.32 23.04 0.91
C ALA A 147 -5.31 22.77 2.06
N GLY A 148 -6.42 23.51 2.08
CA GLY A 148 -7.53 23.25 3.00
C GLY A 148 -8.18 21.89 2.74
N GLU A 149 -8.76 21.29 3.79
CA GLU A 149 -9.50 20.01 3.74
C GLU A 149 -8.66 18.80 3.25
N ALA A 150 -7.33 18.90 3.31
CA ALA A 150 -6.45 17.80 2.95
C ALA A 150 -6.38 16.75 4.08
N THR A 151 -6.63 15.48 3.74
CA THR A 151 -6.37 14.35 4.65
C THR A 151 -5.26 13.48 4.10
N CYS A 152 -4.14 13.44 4.80
CA CYS A 152 -2.91 12.78 4.37
C CYS A 152 -2.54 11.61 5.29
N TYR A 153 -2.05 10.52 4.71
CA TYR A 153 -1.55 9.37 5.47
C TYR A 153 -0.15 8.99 5.00
N TRP A 154 0.82 9.10 5.90
CA TRP A 154 2.18 8.63 5.67
C TRP A 154 2.45 7.40 6.53
N VAL A 155 2.97 6.35 5.91
CA VAL A 155 3.53 5.21 6.63
C VAL A 155 5.04 5.25 6.50
N ILE A 156 5.73 5.15 7.63
CA ILE A 156 7.19 5.08 7.64
C ILE A 156 7.55 3.69 8.12
N MET A 157 8.28 2.95 7.30
CA MET A 157 8.74 1.60 7.63
C MET A 157 10.26 1.56 7.66
N ALA A 158 10.81 1.04 8.75
CA ALA A 158 12.22 0.72 8.84
C ALA A 158 12.45 -0.79 8.61
N PRO A 159 13.64 -1.19 8.13
CA PRO A 159 14.05 -2.59 8.16
C PRO A 159 14.00 -3.17 9.57
N ALA A 160 13.85 -4.50 9.68
CA ALA A 160 13.91 -5.18 10.97
C ALA A 160 15.19 -4.80 11.75
N ASN A 161 15.05 -4.66 13.07
CA ASN A 161 16.12 -4.26 14.00
C ASN A 161 16.66 -2.82 13.78
N LYS A 162 15.87 -1.94 13.17
CA LYS A 162 16.14 -0.50 13.09
C LYS A 162 14.98 0.27 13.71
N ALA A 163 15.29 1.40 14.35
CA ALA A 163 14.30 2.34 14.86
C ALA A 163 14.07 3.47 13.84
N ILE A 164 12.87 4.04 13.85
CA ILE A 164 12.51 5.23 13.09
C ILE A 164 12.77 6.43 13.99
N ARG A 165 13.54 7.40 13.49
CA ARG A 165 13.65 8.72 14.11
C ARG A 165 12.93 9.74 13.24
N LEU A 166 11.92 10.40 13.80
CA LEU A 166 11.25 11.55 13.20
C LEU A 166 11.98 12.81 13.67
N HIS A 167 12.47 13.58 12.71
CA HIS A 167 13.13 14.86 12.95
C HIS A 167 12.34 15.97 12.28
N TRP A 168 12.12 17.06 12.99
CA TRP A 168 11.32 18.19 12.53
C TRP A 168 12.20 19.32 11.99
N ASN A 169 12.06 19.62 10.70
CA ASN A 169 12.68 20.81 10.10
C ASN A 169 11.87 22.08 10.43
N SER A 170 10.55 21.96 10.41
CA SER A 170 9.59 23.04 10.67
C SER A 170 8.22 22.44 10.98
N PHE A 171 7.38 23.17 11.70
CA PHE A 171 6.00 22.78 11.98
C PHE A 171 5.11 24.03 12.06
N SER A 172 4.03 24.04 11.29
CA SER A 172 3.07 25.13 11.25
C SER A 172 1.73 24.60 10.75
N LEU A 173 0.73 24.58 11.62
CA LEU A 173 -0.67 24.26 11.34
C LEU A 173 -1.57 25.29 12.04
N GLU A 174 -2.85 25.34 11.68
CA GLU A 174 -3.83 26.16 12.40
C GLU A 174 -3.80 25.84 13.90
N ASN A 175 -3.82 26.88 14.74
CA ASN A 175 -3.80 26.72 16.19
C ASN A 175 -5.23 26.71 16.74
N ALA A 176 -5.54 25.69 17.55
CA ALA A 176 -6.82 25.56 18.23
C ALA A 176 -6.66 24.84 19.56
N VAL A 177 -7.58 25.09 20.50
CA VAL A 177 -7.69 24.29 21.73
C VAL A 177 -7.96 22.84 21.33
N ASP A 178 -7.20 21.90 21.91
CA ASP A 178 -7.26 20.46 21.63
C ASP A 178 -7.06 20.06 20.14
N CYS A 179 -6.50 20.97 19.34
CA CYS A 179 -6.25 20.78 17.92
C CYS A 179 -7.50 20.30 17.17
N ILE A 180 -8.64 20.98 17.38
CA ILE A 180 -9.94 20.62 16.79
C ILE A 180 -10.08 20.95 15.30
N TYR A 181 -9.22 21.82 14.77
CA TYR A 181 -9.16 22.16 13.35
C TYR A 181 -8.09 21.31 12.67
N ASP A 182 -6.97 21.91 12.31
CA ASP A 182 -5.86 21.18 11.67
C ASP A 182 -4.95 20.52 12.71
N TYR A 183 -4.55 19.29 12.42
CA TYR A 183 -3.67 18.53 13.31
C TYR A 183 -2.82 17.50 12.56
N LEU A 184 -1.73 17.10 13.21
CA LEU A 184 -0.92 15.95 12.86
C LEU A 184 -0.94 14.95 14.01
N GLU A 185 -1.41 13.73 13.73
CA GLU A 185 -1.39 12.62 14.66
C GLU A 185 -0.30 11.61 14.28
N ILE A 186 0.42 11.11 15.28
CA ILE A 186 1.46 10.10 15.12
C ILE A 186 1.01 8.83 15.83
N TYR A 187 1.14 7.70 15.14
CA TYR A 187 0.77 6.39 15.65
C TYR A 187 1.97 5.43 15.58
N ASP A 188 2.03 4.48 16.53
CA ASP A 188 3.03 3.40 16.53
C ASP A 188 2.53 2.12 15.84
N SER A 189 1.40 2.19 15.15
CA SER A 189 0.79 1.03 14.50
C SER A 189 0.07 1.42 13.23
N LEU A 190 -0.11 0.45 12.34
CA LEU A 190 -0.93 0.61 11.13
C LEU A 190 -2.43 0.61 11.41
N GLY A 191 -2.88 0.39 12.66
CA GLY A 191 -4.30 0.31 13.00
C GLY A 191 -5.08 1.57 12.66
N ALA A 192 -4.44 2.74 12.72
CA ALA A 192 -5.04 4.01 12.32
C ALA A 192 -5.46 4.03 10.84
N GLN A 193 -4.78 3.30 9.95
CA GLN A 193 -5.12 3.27 8.52
C GLN A 193 -6.41 2.50 8.21
N VAL A 194 -6.80 1.60 9.11
CA VAL A 194 -7.97 0.72 8.96
C VAL A 194 -9.06 1.05 9.99
N ASN A 195 -9.00 2.24 10.60
CA ASN A 195 -9.94 2.69 11.63
C ASN A 195 -10.08 1.72 12.82
N ASP A 196 -8.98 1.09 13.24
CA ASP A 196 -8.99 0.25 14.44
C ASP A 196 -9.10 1.14 15.69
N GLU A 197 -10.22 1.04 16.40
CA GLU A 197 -10.51 1.82 17.62
C GLU A 197 -9.49 1.62 18.74
N ARG A 198 -8.69 0.54 18.69
CA ARG A 198 -7.62 0.27 19.65
C ARG A 198 -6.36 1.09 19.34
N SER A 199 -6.22 1.59 18.12
CA SER A 199 -5.10 2.42 17.70
C SER A 199 -5.28 3.85 18.19
N LYS A 200 -4.58 4.21 19.26
CA LYS A 200 -4.56 5.57 19.80
C LYS A 200 -3.30 6.32 19.33
N PRO A 201 -3.39 7.64 19.06
CA PRO A 201 -2.22 8.41 18.69
C PRO A 201 -1.25 8.48 19.88
N LEU A 202 0.04 8.32 19.59
CA LEU A 202 1.12 8.62 20.52
C LEU A 202 1.19 10.12 20.81
N ALA A 203 0.91 10.94 19.80
CA ALA A 203 0.93 12.38 19.88
C ALA A 203 -0.05 13.01 18.88
N LYS A 204 -0.55 14.19 19.24
CA LYS A 204 -1.36 15.07 18.40
C LYS A 204 -0.79 16.48 18.49
N TYR A 205 -0.47 17.09 17.34
CA TYR A 205 0.16 18.41 17.27
C TYR A 205 -0.64 19.36 16.38
N CYS A 206 -0.65 20.65 16.74
CA CYS A 206 -1.16 21.77 15.94
C CYS A 206 -0.46 23.08 16.36
N GLY A 207 -0.73 24.19 15.66
CA GLY A 207 -0.02 25.45 15.86
C GLY A 207 1.39 25.45 15.29
N ASN A 208 2.27 26.29 15.86
CA ASN A 208 3.58 26.62 15.27
C ASN A 208 4.78 26.22 16.14
N SER A 209 4.53 25.49 17.23
CA SER A 209 5.58 24.98 18.10
C SER A 209 6.16 23.72 17.48
N VAL A 210 7.45 23.76 17.13
CA VAL A 210 8.16 22.58 16.61
C VAL A 210 8.22 21.50 17.69
N PRO A 211 7.70 20.29 17.44
CA PRO A 211 7.76 19.21 18.42
C PRO A 211 9.18 18.69 18.65
N GLU A 212 9.37 17.92 19.72
CA GLU A 212 10.61 17.18 19.92
C GLU A 212 10.73 16.01 18.93
N ASP A 213 11.97 15.61 18.64
CA ASP A 213 12.25 14.42 17.84
C ASP A 213 11.65 13.18 18.51
N LEU A 214 11.01 12.33 17.70
CA LEU A 214 10.39 11.10 18.17
C LEU A 214 11.21 9.90 17.70
N LEU A 215 11.50 8.98 18.62
CA LEU A 215 12.16 7.71 18.32
C LEU A 215 11.17 6.57 18.53
N SER A 216 10.96 5.73 17.52
CA SER A 216 10.14 4.53 17.68
C SER A 216 10.84 3.52 18.59
N HIS A 217 10.07 2.83 19.43
CA HIS A 217 10.60 1.72 20.23
C HIS A 217 10.49 0.42 19.41
N SER A 218 11.54 -0.39 19.45
CA SER A 218 11.59 -1.72 18.80
C SER A 218 11.03 -2.81 19.69
#